data_AF-A0AAU2XEP1-F1
#
_entry.id   AF-A0AAU2XEP1-F1
#
_cell.length_a   1.000
_cell.length_b   1.000
_cell.length_c   1.000
_cell.angle_alpha   90.00
_cell.angle_beta   90.00
_cell.angle_gamma   90.00
#
_symmetry.space_group_name_H-M   'P 1'
#
loop_
_entity.id
_entity.type
_entity.pdbx_description
1 polymer ?
#
loop_
_entity_poly.entity_id
_entity_poly.type
_entity_poly.pdbx_seq_one_letter_code
_entity_poly.pdbx_strand_id
1 'polypeptide(L)'
;MGWEAAAIAERVGRFDTLVHVLANHASLLEGLGRHEDSVAIARRALALAQETGQRHMMVFTSGNLAESLLSLGQWDEAAQVAADAFALSPGPRASAHLERLLAELAGYRGDHEAAARHRARGHTTATETYLEPQGVIPHRALEIAAARGAGDLATVRALAATQIAEGIVSGHQRYGWPLFVQAARAEMELAPVAGATAGAGPGAEAGTAASAALRTCAATLAQDCDLDRAYAVTVTALLDTAEGRPDVVERWIEADAAWSRTGKPYDRARAKVDLATVLAAAGRRSEAGDALSAAHAMAARLGAYPLREEAELLARRLGLPLAQGGADGAAVSRADVADGAGGAARNGADAPAAALLTPREREVLLRLAQGYSNRRIAEDLFISVKTASVHVSNILGKLEVANRGEAAALAHRLGLLDNSA
;
A
#
# COMPACT_ATOMS: atom_id res chain seq x y z
N MET A 1 -16.49 -29.89 3.45
CA MET A 1 -16.04 -30.21 4.81
C MET A 1 -16.26 -29.07 5.81
N GLY A 2 -15.77 -27.84 5.60
CA GLY A 2 -15.94 -26.75 6.60
C GLY A 2 -17.40 -26.37 6.91
N TRP A 3 -18.26 -26.31 5.88
CA TRP A 3 -19.68 -25.96 6.05
C TRP A 3 -20.49 -27.06 6.77
N GLU A 4 -20.18 -28.33 6.53
CA GLU A 4 -20.80 -29.47 7.21
C GLU A 4 -20.42 -29.48 8.70
N ALA A 5 -19.15 -29.22 9.01
CA ALA A 5 -18.68 -29.13 10.38
C ALA A 5 -19.34 -27.96 11.14
N ALA A 6 -19.51 -26.80 10.49
CA ALA A 6 -20.22 -25.66 11.07
C ALA A 6 -21.72 -25.97 11.30
N ALA A 7 -22.40 -26.55 10.31
CA ALA A 7 -23.81 -26.91 10.42
C ALA A 7 -24.06 -28.01 11.48
N ILE A 8 -23.12 -28.94 11.65
CA ILE A 8 -23.18 -29.95 12.71
C ILE A 8 -22.96 -29.29 14.08
N ALA A 9 -21.92 -28.46 14.24
CA ALA A 9 -21.61 -27.78 15.51
C ALA A 9 -22.78 -26.89 15.99
N GLU A 10 -23.42 -26.17 15.07
CA GLU A 10 -24.62 -25.37 15.33
C GLU A 10 -25.80 -26.24 15.79
N ARG A 11 -26.02 -27.38 15.11
CA ARG A 11 -27.09 -28.33 15.46
C ARG A 11 -26.89 -29.01 16.82
N VAL A 12 -25.64 -29.21 17.26
CA VAL A 12 -25.31 -29.84 18.54
C VAL A 12 -25.02 -28.85 19.66
N GLY A 13 -25.16 -27.53 19.42
CA GLY A 13 -24.95 -26.49 20.43
C GLY A 13 -23.51 -26.37 20.93
N ARG A 14 -22.50 -26.81 20.15
CA ARG A 14 -21.08 -26.72 20.53
C ARG A 14 -20.45 -25.45 19.97
N PHE A 15 -20.82 -24.32 20.57
CA PHE A 15 -20.44 -22.98 20.10
C PHE A 15 -18.93 -22.72 20.13
N ASP A 16 -18.18 -23.29 21.08
CA ASP A 16 -16.70 -23.19 21.10
C ASP A 16 -16.06 -23.80 19.84
N THR A 17 -16.53 -24.96 19.42
CA THR A 17 -16.07 -25.60 18.18
C THR A 17 -16.52 -24.81 16.95
N LEU A 18 -17.72 -24.21 16.99
CA LEU A 18 -18.25 -23.44 15.88
C LEU A 18 -17.43 -22.16 15.61
N VAL A 19 -17.09 -21.38 16.64
CA VAL A 19 -16.26 -20.17 16.49
C VAL A 19 -14.92 -20.52 15.85
N HIS A 20 -14.28 -21.60 16.32
CA HIS A 20 -13.00 -22.06 15.76
C HIS A 20 -13.11 -22.50 14.30
N VAL A 21 -14.17 -23.24 13.93
CA VAL A 21 -14.42 -23.65 12.55
C VAL A 21 -14.66 -22.44 11.64
N LEU A 22 -15.47 -21.48 12.07
CA LEU A 22 -15.76 -20.27 11.30
C LEU A 22 -14.50 -19.40 11.13
N ALA A 23 -13.72 -19.20 12.19
CA ALA A 23 -12.49 -18.40 12.11
C ALA A 23 -11.47 -19.00 11.14
N ASN A 24 -11.28 -20.33 11.15
CA ASN A 24 -10.42 -21.01 10.18
C ASN A 24 -11.00 -20.97 8.77
N HIS A 25 -12.32 -21.06 8.62
CA HIS A 25 -12.97 -20.95 7.32
C HIS A 25 -12.76 -19.57 6.68
N ALA A 26 -12.88 -18.49 7.47
CA ALA A 26 -12.54 -17.14 7.01
C ALA A 26 -11.08 -17.07 6.53
N SER A 27 -10.13 -17.56 7.33
CA SER A 27 -8.72 -17.60 6.93
C SER A 27 -8.50 -18.37 5.61
N LEU A 28 -9.18 -19.49 5.39
CA LEU A 28 -9.08 -20.24 4.13
C LEU A 28 -9.67 -19.46 2.95
N LEU A 29 -10.82 -18.82 3.13
CA LEU A 29 -11.45 -17.98 2.11
C LEU A 29 -10.56 -16.79 1.71
N GLU A 30 -9.91 -16.15 2.68
CA GLU A 30 -8.91 -15.11 2.44
C GLU A 30 -7.77 -15.62 1.57
N GLY A 31 -7.24 -16.82 1.87
CA GLY A 31 -6.18 -17.43 1.08
C GLY A 31 -6.59 -17.78 -0.36
N LEU A 32 -7.88 -17.98 -0.62
CA LEU A 32 -8.43 -18.27 -1.94
C LEU A 32 -8.85 -17.00 -2.72
N GLY A 33 -8.59 -15.81 -2.19
CA GLY A 33 -9.01 -14.54 -2.79
C GLY A 33 -10.51 -14.23 -2.66
N ARG A 34 -11.24 -15.00 -1.84
CA ARG A 34 -12.68 -14.78 -1.58
C ARG A 34 -12.86 -13.83 -0.39
N HIS A 35 -12.34 -12.62 -0.54
CA HIS A 35 -12.20 -11.66 0.55
C HIS A 35 -13.56 -11.22 1.13
N GLU A 36 -14.58 -10.97 0.29
CA GLU A 36 -15.91 -10.58 0.79
C GLU A 36 -16.57 -11.69 1.62
N ASP A 37 -16.46 -12.94 1.15
CA ASP A 37 -16.96 -14.11 1.88
C ASP A 37 -16.19 -14.30 3.20
N SER A 38 -14.88 -14.09 3.19
CA SER A 38 -14.05 -14.11 4.40
C SER A 38 -14.53 -13.10 5.43
N VAL A 39 -14.78 -11.84 5.03
CA VAL A 39 -15.32 -10.79 5.91
C VAL A 39 -16.67 -11.23 6.50
N ALA A 40 -17.59 -11.75 5.69
CA ALA A 40 -18.90 -12.19 6.16
C ALA A 40 -18.79 -13.30 7.23
N ILE A 41 -17.93 -14.29 6.99
CA ILE A 41 -17.71 -15.40 7.92
C ILE A 41 -16.96 -14.94 9.19
N ALA A 42 -15.95 -14.07 9.05
CA ALA A 42 -15.18 -13.55 10.18
C ALA A 42 -16.06 -12.68 11.10
N ARG A 43 -16.96 -11.85 10.55
CA ARG A 43 -17.94 -11.09 11.36
C ARG A 43 -18.87 -12.02 12.14
N ARG A 44 -19.37 -13.08 11.51
CA ARG A 44 -20.21 -14.09 12.20
C ARG A 44 -19.45 -14.77 13.33
N ALA A 45 -18.20 -15.18 13.07
CA ALA A 45 -17.34 -15.78 14.08
C ALA A 45 -17.07 -14.82 15.26
N LEU A 46 -16.83 -13.54 14.97
CA LEU A 46 -16.55 -12.52 15.98
C LEU A 46 -17.77 -12.24 16.86
N ALA A 47 -18.95 -12.08 16.24
CA ALA A 47 -20.21 -11.90 16.96
C ALA A 47 -20.50 -13.10 17.88
N LEU A 48 -20.33 -14.32 17.38
CA LEU A 48 -20.53 -15.51 18.19
C LEU A 48 -19.50 -15.61 19.34
N ALA A 49 -18.23 -15.29 19.09
CA ALA A 49 -17.20 -15.24 20.13
C ALA A 49 -17.53 -14.19 21.22
N GLN A 50 -18.18 -13.09 20.84
CA GLN A 50 -18.67 -12.07 21.77
C GLN A 50 -19.82 -12.59 22.62
N GLU A 51 -20.82 -13.21 22.00
CA GLU A 51 -21.97 -13.80 22.70
C GLU A 51 -21.55 -14.90 23.69
N THR A 52 -20.52 -15.69 23.35
CA THR A 52 -20.02 -16.79 24.19
C THR A 52 -18.89 -16.40 25.14
N GLY A 53 -18.42 -15.14 25.12
CA GLY A 53 -17.35 -14.66 25.99
C GLY A 53 -15.96 -15.25 25.71
N GLN A 54 -15.72 -15.78 24.50
CA GLN A 54 -14.44 -16.39 24.13
C GLN A 54 -13.40 -15.35 23.72
N ARG A 55 -12.83 -14.64 24.70
CA ARG A 55 -11.88 -13.52 24.48
C ARG A 55 -10.71 -13.85 23.53
N HIS A 56 -10.11 -15.03 23.67
CA HIS A 56 -9.01 -15.46 22.80
C HIS A 56 -9.46 -15.63 21.34
N MET A 57 -10.69 -16.12 21.12
CA MET A 57 -11.26 -16.25 19.78
C MET A 57 -11.71 -14.91 19.20
N MET A 58 -12.14 -13.96 20.02
CA MET A 58 -12.40 -12.59 19.56
C MET A 58 -11.13 -12.01 18.93
N VAL A 59 -9.99 -12.07 19.63
CA VAL A 59 -8.69 -11.59 19.14
C VAL A 59 -8.29 -12.27 17.83
N PHE A 60 -8.34 -13.61 17.80
CA PHE A 60 -7.97 -14.38 16.62
C PHE A 60 -8.84 -14.04 15.40
N THR A 61 -10.15 -13.95 15.61
CA THR A 61 -11.10 -13.65 14.54
C THR A 61 -10.99 -12.20 14.07
N SER A 62 -10.74 -11.25 14.97
CA SER A 62 -10.46 -9.87 14.60
C SER A 62 -9.21 -9.76 13.72
N GLY A 63 -8.17 -10.56 13.99
CA GLY A 63 -6.99 -10.63 13.13
C GLY A 63 -7.31 -11.10 11.70
N ASN A 64 -8.17 -12.10 11.54
CA ASN A 64 -8.60 -12.57 10.21
C ASN A 64 -9.51 -11.55 9.52
N LEU A 65 -10.43 -10.93 10.26
CA LEU A 65 -11.31 -9.89 9.74
C LEU A 65 -10.51 -8.67 9.25
N ALA A 66 -9.56 -8.18 10.06
CA ALA A 66 -8.73 -7.05 9.70
C ALA A 66 -7.88 -7.33 8.45
N GLU A 67 -7.35 -8.54 8.29
CA GLU A 67 -6.61 -8.95 7.09
C GLU A 67 -7.49 -8.91 5.83
N SER A 68 -8.70 -9.47 5.88
CA SER A 68 -9.63 -9.44 4.74
C SER A 68 -10.13 -8.04 4.41
N LEU A 69 -10.38 -7.20 5.42
CA LEU A 69 -10.73 -5.79 5.22
C LEU A 69 -9.58 -5.01 4.58
N LEU A 70 -8.34 -5.28 4.99
CA LEU A 70 -7.14 -4.71 4.38
C LEU A 70 -7.04 -5.09 2.89
N SER A 71 -7.26 -6.37 2.58
CA SER A 71 -7.30 -6.90 1.21
C SER A 71 -8.33 -6.20 0.33
N LEU A 72 -9.52 -5.90 0.85
CA LEU A 72 -10.60 -5.21 0.13
C LEU A 72 -10.43 -3.69 0.01
N GLY A 73 -9.44 -3.10 0.67
CA GLY A 73 -9.27 -1.64 0.71
C GLY A 73 -10.13 -0.94 1.77
N GLN A 74 -10.79 -1.68 2.68
CA GLN A 74 -11.62 -1.15 3.76
C GLN A 74 -10.74 -0.79 4.98
N TRP A 75 -9.79 0.11 4.75
CA TRP A 75 -8.64 0.35 5.61
C TRP A 75 -8.96 1.00 6.96
N ASP A 76 -9.92 1.91 7.02
CA ASP A 76 -10.34 2.52 8.29
C ASP A 76 -10.98 1.48 9.22
N GLU A 77 -11.81 0.61 8.65
CA GLU A 77 -12.43 -0.47 9.41
C GLU A 77 -11.39 -1.52 9.85
N ALA A 78 -10.46 -1.88 8.96
CA ALA A 78 -9.36 -2.79 9.31
C ALA A 78 -8.55 -2.24 10.51
N ALA A 79 -8.25 -0.94 10.52
CA ALA A 79 -7.55 -0.28 11.62
C ALA A 79 -8.35 -0.34 12.93
N GLN A 80 -9.65 -0.07 12.87
CA GLN A 80 -10.53 -0.12 14.04
C GLN A 80 -10.63 -1.53 14.62
N VAL A 81 -10.83 -2.55 13.77
CA VAL A 81 -10.87 -3.95 14.19
C VAL A 81 -9.56 -4.38 14.87
N ALA A 82 -8.41 -3.95 14.34
CA ALA A 82 -7.12 -4.22 14.95
C ALA A 82 -6.96 -3.51 16.30
N ALA A 83 -7.40 -2.24 16.42
CA ALA A 83 -7.37 -1.49 17.67
C ALA A 83 -8.25 -2.13 18.75
N ASP A 84 -9.46 -2.55 18.38
CA ASP A 84 -10.37 -3.27 19.29
C ASP A 84 -9.77 -4.59 19.75
N ALA A 85 -9.08 -5.31 18.86
CA ALA A 85 -8.36 -6.54 19.22
C ALA A 85 -7.22 -6.27 20.21
N PHE A 86 -6.48 -5.16 20.08
CA PHE A 86 -5.46 -4.77 21.05
C PHE A 86 -6.03 -4.42 22.42
N ALA A 87 -7.23 -3.81 22.48
CA ALA A 87 -7.91 -3.54 23.74
C ALA A 87 -8.24 -4.84 24.53
N LEU A 88 -8.27 -5.98 23.84
CA LEU A 88 -8.41 -7.30 24.46
C LEU A 88 -7.09 -7.89 24.97
N SER A 89 -5.98 -7.15 24.93
CA SER A 89 -4.66 -7.57 25.44
C SER A 89 -4.19 -8.89 24.81
N PRO A 90 -3.96 -8.90 23.49
CA PRO A 90 -3.58 -10.11 22.75
C PRO A 90 -2.26 -10.70 23.26
N GLY A 91 -2.15 -12.03 23.20
CA GLY A 91 -0.88 -12.72 23.44
C GLY A 91 0.12 -12.51 22.29
N PRO A 92 1.41 -12.86 22.47
CA PRO A 92 2.50 -12.51 21.55
C PRO A 92 2.21 -12.84 20.07
N ARG A 93 1.75 -14.05 19.76
CA ARG A 93 1.48 -14.45 18.36
C ARG A 93 0.40 -13.58 17.70
N ALA A 94 -0.67 -13.28 18.42
CA ALA A 94 -1.75 -12.44 17.91
C ALA A 94 -1.29 -10.98 17.79
N SER A 95 -0.51 -10.48 18.76
CA SER A 95 0.11 -9.16 18.68
C SER A 95 1.00 -9.02 17.45
N ALA A 96 1.86 -10.00 17.15
CA ALA A 96 2.71 -9.96 15.96
C ALA A 96 1.90 -9.89 14.66
N HIS A 97 0.81 -10.65 14.55
CA HIS A 97 -0.09 -10.58 13.39
C HIS A 97 -0.78 -9.21 13.25
N LEU A 98 -1.29 -8.65 14.35
CA LEU A 98 -1.93 -7.34 14.34
C LEU A 98 -0.94 -6.21 14.04
N GLU A 99 0.26 -6.24 14.63
CA GLU A 99 1.34 -5.29 14.34
C GLU A 99 1.75 -5.35 12.87
N ARG A 100 1.84 -6.56 12.28
CA ARG A 100 2.09 -6.72 10.85
C ARG A 100 1.02 -6.06 9.99
N LEU A 101 -0.27 -6.29 10.27
CA LEU A 101 -1.36 -5.68 9.52
C LEU A 101 -1.35 -4.15 9.59
N LEU A 102 -1.08 -3.60 10.78
CA LEU A 102 -0.96 -2.14 10.98
C LEU A 102 0.27 -1.56 10.29
N ALA A 103 1.39 -2.29 10.25
CA ALA A 103 2.57 -1.91 9.50
C ALA A 103 2.30 -1.82 7.99
N GLU A 104 1.59 -2.82 7.45
CA GLU A 104 1.20 -2.87 6.04
C GLU A 104 0.27 -1.72 5.69
N LEU A 105 -0.77 -1.49 6.51
CA LEU A 105 -1.70 -0.38 6.35
C LEU A 105 -0.99 0.98 6.39
N ALA A 106 -0.13 1.20 7.37
CA ALA A 106 0.65 2.44 7.47
C ALA A 106 1.53 2.63 6.23
N GLY A 107 2.13 1.56 5.71
CA GLY A 107 2.87 1.56 4.45
C GLY A 107 2.01 1.98 3.26
N TYR A 108 0.81 1.42 3.12
CA TYR A 108 -0.13 1.81 2.05
C TYR A 108 -0.54 3.29 2.13
N ARG A 109 -0.64 3.85 3.33
CA ARG A 109 -0.92 5.27 3.57
C ARG A 109 0.32 6.16 3.48
N GLY A 110 1.52 5.61 3.34
CA GLY A 110 2.76 6.39 3.34
C GLY A 110 3.18 6.93 4.72
N ASP A 111 2.58 6.45 5.80
CA ASP A 111 3.06 6.73 7.16
C ASP A 111 4.26 5.81 7.48
N HIS A 112 5.42 6.19 6.94
CA HIS A 112 6.65 5.41 7.09
C HIS A 112 7.09 5.27 8.55
N GLU A 113 6.80 6.25 9.40
CA GLU A 113 7.15 6.21 10.82
C GLU A 113 6.25 5.21 11.57
N ALA A 114 4.93 5.26 11.38
CA ALA A 114 4.03 4.26 11.94
C ALA A 114 4.36 2.86 11.40
N ALA A 115 4.61 2.72 10.10
CA ALA A 115 4.99 1.44 9.50
C ALA A 115 6.28 0.88 10.14
N ALA A 116 7.30 1.71 10.36
CA ALA A 116 8.54 1.29 11.03
C ALA A 116 8.31 0.89 12.49
N ARG A 117 7.52 1.67 13.25
CA ARG A 117 7.18 1.34 14.65
C ARG A 117 6.44 0.02 14.77
N HIS A 118 5.43 -0.20 13.93
CA HIS A 118 4.66 -1.45 13.92
C HIS A 118 5.53 -2.65 13.50
N ARG A 119 6.38 -2.51 12.48
CA ARG A 119 7.34 -3.57 12.10
C ARG A 119 8.30 -3.90 13.25
N ALA A 120 8.84 -2.89 13.94
CA ALA A 120 9.75 -3.12 15.07
C ALA A 120 9.06 -3.93 16.19
N ARG A 121 7.82 -3.55 16.57
CA ARG A 121 7.04 -4.28 17.57
C ARG A 121 6.70 -5.71 17.13
N GLY A 122 6.29 -5.89 15.88
CA GLY A 122 6.05 -7.21 15.28
C GLY A 122 7.30 -8.07 15.29
N HIS A 123 8.45 -7.53 14.87
CA HIS A 123 9.73 -8.21 14.83
C HIS A 123 10.21 -8.64 16.21
N THR A 124 10.20 -7.76 17.22
CA THR A 124 10.57 -8.12 18.60
C THR A 124 9.73 -9.30 19.11
N THR A 125 8.43 -9.22 18.88
CA THR A 125 7.49 -10.29 19.29
C THR A 125 7.76 -11.60 18.54
N ALA A 126 8.08 -11.52 17.25
CA ALA A 126 8.42 -12.64 16.38
C ALA A 126 9.77 -13.30 16.73
N THR A 127 10.76 -12.53 17.20
CA THR A 127 12.07 -13.07 17.60
C THR A 127 12.02 -13.74 18.97
N GLU A 128 11.16 -13.27 19.86
CA GLU A 128 10.99 -13.81 21.21
C GLU A 128 10.01 -14.99 21.26
N THR A 129 9.27 -15.22 20.18
CA THR A 129 8.21 -16.24 20.10
C THR A 129 8.37 -17.09 18.84
N TYR A 130 8.31 -18.42 18.96
CA TYR A 130 8.21 -19.28 17.78
C TYR A 130 6.98 -18.90 16.94
N LEU A 131 7.23 -18.50 15.69
CA LEU A 131 6.22 -18.27 14.66
C LEU A 131 6.22 -19.41 13.64
N GLU A 132 5.02 -19.83 13.28
CA GLU A 132 4.80 -20.74 12.16
C GLU A 132 5.05 -20.01 10.82
N PRO A 133 5.18 -20.70 9.67
CA PRO A 133 5.48 -20.05 8.39
C PRO A 133 4.51 -18.92 7.99
N GLN A 134 3.23 -19.03 8.37
CA GLN A 134 2.21 -17.99 8.23
C GLN A 134 2.49 -16.68 9.00
N GLY A 135 3.35 -16.74 10.01
CA GLY A 135 3.85 -15.57 10.73
C GLY A 135 5.17 -15.08 10.14
N VAL A 136 6.12 -15.99 9.85
CA VAL A 136 7.48 -15.62 9.42
C VAL A 136 7.50 -14.98 8.03
N ILE A 137 6.86 -15.62 7.04
CA ILE A 137 6.95 -15.20 5.63
C ILE A 137 6.40 -13.77 5.44
N PRO A 138 5.23 -13.40 6.00
CA PRO A 138 4.71 -12.04 5.85
C PRO A 138 5.54 -10.97 6.55
N HIS A 139 6.18 -11.27 7.69
CA HIS A 139 7.09 -10.32 8.33
C HIS A 139 8.32 -10.05 7.46
N ARG A 140 8.90 -11.11 6.86
CA ARG A 140 9.99 -10.96 5.88
C ARG A 140 9.57 -10.16 4.65
N ALA A 141 8.35 -10.33 4.17
CA ALA A 141 7.81 -9.53 3.08
C ALA A 141 7.77 -8.03 3.42
N LEU A 142 7.41 -7.66 4.67
CA LEU A 142 7.46 -6.27 5.15
C LEU A 142 8.89 -5.74 5.27
N GLU A 143 9.84 -6.56 5.69
CA GLU A 143 11.26 -6.19 5.73
C GLU A 143 11.81 -5.92 4.33
N ILE A 144 11.49 -6.77 3.35
CA ILE A 144 11.83 -6.57 1.95
C ILE A 144 11.19 -5.28 1.42
N ALA A 145 9.89 -5.06 1.67
CA ALA A 145 9.19 -3.85 1.21
C ALA A 145 9.82 -2.57 1.78
N ALA A 146 10.24 -2.60 3.05
CA ALA A 146 10.91 -1.47 3.68
C ALA A 146 12.33 -1.25 3.16
N ALA A 147 13.11 -2.32 2.95
CA ALA A 147 14.44 -2.24 2.35
C ALA A 147 14.36 -1.65 0.93
N ARG A 148 13.40 -2.11 0.12
CA ARG A 148 13.11 -1.53 -1.20
C ARG A 148 12.76 -0.05 -1.12
N GLY A 149 11.86 0.33 -0.20
CA GLY A 149 11.49 1.74 0.02
C GLY A 149 12.65 2.64 0.47
N ALA A 150 13.66 2.08 1.13
CA ALA A 150 14.89 2.77 1.50
C ALA A 150 15.97 2.78 0.39
N GLY A 151 15.73 2.08 -0.73
CA GLY A 151 16.73 1.86 -1.78
C GLY A 151 17.83 0.86 -1.40
N ASP A 152 17.67 0.10 -0.31
CA ASP A 152 18.61 -0.92 0.13
C ASP A 152 18.34 -2.26 -0.58
N LEU A 153 18.69 -2.28 -1.86
CA LEU A 153 18.41 -3.41 -2.75
C LEU A 153 19.32 -4.61 -2.46
N ALA A 154 20.45 -4.40 -1.78
CA ALA A 154 21.30 -5.48 -1.27
C ALA A 154 20.58 -6.28 -0.18
N THR A 155 19.96 -5.61 0.79
CA THR A 155 19.13 -6.26 1.81
C THR A 155 17.91 -6.96 1.19
N VAL A 156 17.26 -6.36 0.18
CA VAL A 156 16.17 -7.05 -0.56
C VAL A 156 16.63 -8.39 -1.12
N ARG A 157 17.75 -8.42 -1.84
CA ARG A 157 18.29 -9.66 -2.43
C ARG A 157 18.69 -10.68 -1.38
N ALA A 158 19.32 -10.25 -0.29
CA ALA A 158 19.70 -11.14 0.80
C ALA A 158 18.47 -11.83 1.44
N LEU A 159 17.44 -11.05 1.78
CA LEU A 159 16.21 -11.59 2.37
C LEU A 159 15.45 -12.49 1.39
N ALA A 160 15.38 -12.12 0.11
CA ALA A 160 14.76 -12.95 -0.92
C ALA A 160 15.52 -14.27 -1.12
N ALA A 161 16.85 -14.24 -1.17
CA ALA A 161 17.67 -15.44 -1.29
C ALA A 161 17.50 -16.37 -0.08
N THR A 162 17.43 -15.83 1.13
CA THR A 162 17.10 -16.61 2.33
C THR A 162 15.74 -17.30 2.19
N GLN A 163 14.70 -16.58 1.77
CA GLN A 163 13.37 -17.18 1.58
C GLN A 163 13.37 -18.26 0.48
N ILE A 164 14.06 -18.03 -0.64
CA ILE A 164 14.15 -19.01 -1.73
C ILE A 164 14.84 -20.30 -1.25
N ALA A 165 15.91 -20.18 -0.46
CA ALA A 165 16.63 -21.31 0.10
C ALA A 165 15.79 -22.11 1.12
N GLU A 166 14.97 -21.42 1.93
CA GLU A 166 14.02 -22.05 2.85
C GLU A 166 12.81 -22.66 2.12
N GLY A 167 12.51 -22.20 0.91
CA GLY A 167 11.33 -22.56 0.15
C GLY A 167 10.04 -21.95 0.72
N ILE A 168 8.91 -22.28 0.10
CA ILE A 168 7.58 -21.97 0.61
C ILE A 168 6.85 -23.29 0.83
N VAL A 169 6.45 -23.54 2.08
CA VAL A 169 5.72 -24.76 2.44
C VAL A 169 4.35 -24.75 1.73
N SER A 170 3.93 -25.93 1.25
CA SER A 170 2.60 -26.09 0.63
C SER A 170 1.50 -25.64 1.60
N GLY A 171 0.55 -24.83 1.11
CA GLY A 171 -0.50 -24.21 1.92
C GLY A 171 -0.17 -22.77 2.39
N HIS A 172 1.05 -22.28 2.14
CA HIS A 172 1.49 -20.93 2.49
C HIS A 172 1.71 -20.02 1.27
N GLN A 173 1.18 -20.39 0.10
CA GLN A 173 1.33 -19.65 -1.16
C GLN A 173 0.86 -18.19 -1.03
N ARG A 174 -0.26 -17.97 -0.31
CA ARG A 174 -0.81 -16.62 -0.04
C ARG A 174 0.19 -15.65 0.61
N TYR A 175 1.20 -16.18 1.30
CA TYR A 175 2.24 -15.38 1.95
C TYR A 175 3.53 -15.30 1.12
N GLY A 176 3.86 -16.36 0.38
CA GLY A 176 5.03 -16.39 -0.50
C GLY A 176 4.89 -15.43 -1.69
N TRP A 177 3.69 -15.36 -2.28
CA TRP A 177 3.43 -14.52 -3.44
C TRP A 177 3.72 -13.02 -3.23
N PRO A 178 3.20 -12.35 -2.18
CA PRO A 178 3.55 -10.95 -1.90
C PRO A 178 5.05 -10.70 -1.77
N LEU A 179 5.78 -11.63 -1.14
CA LEU A 179 7.24 -11.55 -0.98
C LEU A 179 7.93 -11.58 -2.35
N PHE A 180 7.56 -12.51 -3.23
CA PHE A 180 8.15 -12.62 -4.57
C PHE A 180 7.81 -11.43 -5.46
N VAL A 181 6.63 -10.82 -5.31
CA VAL A 181 6.32 -9.55 -6.00
C VAL A 181 7.27 -8.44 -5.57
N GLN A 182 7.55 -8.28 -4.27
CA GLN A 182 8.48 -7.24 -3.81
C GLN A 182 9.92 -7.50 -4.29
N ALA A 183 10.37 -8.76 -4.27
CA ALA A 183 11.69 -9.14 -4.76
C ALA A 183 11.83 -8.94 -6.28
N ALA A 184 10.86 -9.40 -7.07
CA ALA A 184 10.85 -9.21 -8.52
C ALA A 184 10.78 -7.72 -8.92
N ARG A 185 10.07 -6.90 -8.14
CA ARG A 185 10.03 -5.46 -8.35
C ARG A 185 11.38 -4.79 -8.09
N ALA A 186 12.11 -5.23 -7.06
CA ALA A 186 13.46 -4.75 -6.83
C ALA A 186 14.41 -5.10 -8.00
N GLU A 187 14.26 -6.30 -8.61
CA GLU A 187 15.03 -6.65 -9.81
C GLU A 187 14.67 -5.75 -11.01
N MET A 188 13.39 -5.39 -11.18
CA MET A 188 12.96 -4.41 -12.19
C MET A 188 13.53 -3.01 -11.91
N GLU A 189 13.56 -2.56 -10.66
CA GLU A 189 14.12 -1.26 -10.26
C GLU A 189 15.66 -1.19 -10.44
N LEU A 190 16.35 -2.33 -10.36
CA LEU A 190 17.78 -2.47 -10.62
C LEU A 190 18.13 -2.57 -12.10
N ALA A 191 17.16 -2.91 -12.95
CA ALA A 191 17.40 -3.13 -14.36
C ALA A 191 17.94 -1.84 -15.02
N PRO A 192 19.03 -1.92 -15.80
CA PRO A 192 19.57 -0.76 -16.48
C PRO A 192 18.53 -0.19 -17.44
N VAL A 193 18.31 1.12 -17.39
CA VAL A 193 17.41 1.81 -18.31
C VAL A 193 17.86 1.55 -19.75
N ALA A 194 16.95 1.05 -20.59
CA ALA A 194 17.21 0.77 -22.00
C ALA A 194 17.82 2.02 -22.67
N GLY A 195 19.07 1.90 -23.13
CA GLY A 195 19.87 3.00 -23.69
C GLY A 195 21.16 3.33 -22.92
N ALA A 196 21.38 2.75 -21.74
CA ALA A 196 22.57 3.02 -20.90
C ALA A 196 23.70 1.97 -20.98
N THR A 197 23.62 0.97 -21.85
CA THR A 197 24.64 -0.10 -21.90
C THR A 197 25.69 0.11 -23.00
N ALA A 198 26.71 0.89 -22.66
CA ALA A 198 28.06 0.70 -23.16
C ALA A 198 28.99 0.53 -21.95
N GLY A 199 28.87 -0.61 -21.26
CA GLY A 199 29.68 -0.95 -20.08
C GLY A 199 28.86 -1.62 -18.97
N ALA A 200 28.43 -2.87 -19.17
CA ALA A 200 27.80 -3.64 -18.11
C ALA A 200 28.85 -3.98 -17.03
N GLY A 201 28.69 -3.42 -15.83
CA GLY A 201 29.46 -3.80 -14.64
C GLY A 201 28.90 -5.07 -13.96
N PRO A 202 29.59 -5.61 -12.93
CA PRO A 202 29.24 -6.87 -12.26
C PRO A 202 27.82 -6.94 -11.65
N GLY A 203 27.11 -5.81 -11.50
CA GLY A 203 25.73 -5.78 -11.00
C GLY A 203 24.66 -6.27 -11.98
N ALA A 204 24.92 -6.24 -13.30
CA ALA A 204 23.96 -6.68 -14.33
C ALA A 204 23.83 -8.22 -14.39
N GLU A 205 24.94 -8.94 -14.22
CA GLU A 205 24.95 -10.42 -14.17
C GLU A 205 24.29 -10.97 -12.89
N ALA A 206 24.40 -10.24 -11.76
CA ALA A 206 23.73 -10.62 -10.52
C ALA A 206 22.19 -10.51 -10.63
N GLY A 207 21.66 -9.59 -11.43
CA GLY A 207 20.21 -9.41 -11.63
C GLY A 207 19.55 -10.53 -12.42
N THR A 208 20.27 -11.13 -13.39
CA THR A 208 19.75 -12.28 -14.14
C THR A 208 19.74 -13.55 -13.30
N ALA A 209 20.75 -13.78 -12.45
CA ALA A 209 20.79 -14.92 -11.54
C ALA A 209 19.68 -14.85 -10.47
N ALA A 210 19.48 -13.68 -9.85
CA ALA A 210 18.39 -13.47 -8.89
C ALA A 210 17.00 -13.64 -9.54
N SER A 211 16.80 -13.08 -10.74
CA SER A 211 15.58 -13.25 -11.52
C SER A 211 15.30 -14.71 -11.86
N ALA A 212 16.32 -15.48 -12.27
CA ALA A 212 16.19 -16.90 -12.56
C ALA A 212 15.83 -17.73 -11.31
N ALA A 213 16.43 -17.41 -10.15
CA ALA A 213 16.10 -18.06 -8.88
C ALA A 213 14.65 -17.77 -8.46
N LEU A 214 14.20 -16.51 -8.59
CA LEU A 214 12.82 -16.11 -8.34
C LEU A 214 11.83 -16.86 -9.24
N ARG A 215 12.09 -16.96 -10.56
CA ARG A 215 11.24 -17.74 -11.48
C ARG A 215 11.17 -19.21 -11.08
N THR A 216 12.32 -19.80 -10.77
CA THR A 216 12.40 -21.22 -10.38
C THR A 216 11.60 -21.49 -9.12
N CYS A 217 11.72 -20.64 -8.10
CA CYS A 217 10.96 -20.78 -6.86
C CYS A 217 9.47 -20.49 -7.06
N ALA A 218 9.11 -19.44 -7.80
CA ALA A 218 7.72 -19.11 -8.11
C ALA A 218 7.01 -20.22 -8.89
N ALA A 219 7.73 -20.93 -9.77
CA ALA A 219 7.18 -22.06 -10.51
C ALA A 219 6.80 -23.28 -9.64
N THR A 220 7.28 -23.36 -8.39
CA THR A 220 6.88 -24.42 -7.46
C THR A 220 5.62 -24.09 -6.67
N LEU A 221 5.18 -22.82 -6.68
CA LEU A 221 3.97 -22.40 -6.01
C LEU A 221 2.72 -22.82 -6.79
N ALA A 222 1.75 -23.38 -6.08
CA ALA A 222 0.45 -23.70 -6.64
C ALA A 222 -0.29 -22.43 -7.11
N GLN A 223 -1.09 -22.59 -8.17
CA GLN A 223 -1.93 -21.53 -8.74
C GLN A 223 -3.40 -21.95 -8.69
N ASP A 224 -3.87 -22.18 -7.47
CA ASP A 224 -5.14 -22.86 -7.20
C ASP A 224 -6.35 -21.94 -7.38
N CYS A 225 -6.15 -20.62 -7.28
CA CYS A 225 -7.20 -19.62 -7.41
C CYS A 225 -6.79 -18.42 -8.29
N ASP A 226 -7.75 -17.54 -8.59
CA ASP A 226 -7.48 -16.32 -9.37
C ASP A 226 -6.47 -15.38 -8.68
N LEU A 227 -6.44 -15.39 -7.34
CA LEU A 227 -5.46 -14.62 -6.56
C LEU A 227 -4.03 -15.09 -6.82
N ASP A 228 -3.78 -16.39 -6.75
CA ASP A 228 -2.45 -16.96 -7.03
C ASP A 228 -2.00 -16.65 -8.47
N ARG A 229 -2.93 -16.77 -9.43
CA ARG A 229 -2.65 -16.46 -10.85
C ARG A 229 -2.29 -15.00 -11.05
N ALA A 230 -3.00 -14.07 -10.39
CA ALA A 230 -2.68 -12.64 -10.48
C ALA A 230 -1.27 -12.34 -9.95
N TYR A 231 -0.88 -12.96 -8.84
CA TYR A 231 0.49 -12.86 -8.34
C TYR A 231 1.51 -13.49 -9.29
N ALA A 232 1.27 -14.71 -9.78
CA ALA A 232 2.19 -15.42 -10.66
C ALA A 232 2.47 -14.66 -11.97
N VAL A 233 1.41 -14.12 -12.60
CA VAL A 233 1.54 -13.29 -13.81
C VAL A 233 2.26 -11.98 -13.48
N THR A 234 2.01 -11.37 -12.33
CA THR A 234 2.71 -10.13 -11.91
C THR A 234 4.20 -10.36 -11.70
N VAL A 235 4.59 -11.45 -11.01
CA VAL A 235 6.00 -11.83 -10.86
C VAL A 235 6.66 -12.02 -12.24
N THR A 236 5.97 -12.72 -13.14
CA THR A 236 6.45 -12.92 -14.51
C THR A 236 6.63 -11.60 -15.26
N ALA A 237 5.63 -10.70 -15.20
CA ALA A 237 5.66 -9.40 -15.87
C ALA A 237 6.80 -8.51 -15.33
N LEU A 238 7.02 -8.48 -14.02
CA LEU A 238 8.13 -7.74 -13.39
C LEU A 238 9.49 -8.23 -13.88
N LEU A 239 9.71 -9.55 -13.88
CA LEU A 239 10.98 -10.13 -14.30
C LEU A 239 11.19 -10.03 -15.82
N ASP A 240 10.14 -10.20 -16.62
CA ASP A 240 10.20 -9.98 -18.08
C ASP A 240 10.54 -8.51 -18.40
N THR A 241 10.02 -7.57 -17.61
CA THR A 241 10.35 -6.13 -17.72
C THR A 241 11.81 -5.87 -17.34
N ALA A 242 12.29 -6.45 -16.24
CA ALA A 242 13.67 -6.33 -15.79
C ALA A 242 14.69 -6.85 -16.83
N GLU A 243 14.31 -7.91 -17.54
CA GLU A 243 15.14 -8.55 -18.58
C GLU A 243 14.99 -7.90 -19.97
N GLY A 244 14.09 -6.92 -20.14
CA GLY A 244 13.85 -6.26 -21.42
C GLY A 244 13.23 -7.17 -22.49
N ARG A 245 12.36 -8.10 -22.10
CA ARG A 245 11.69 -9.01 -23.05
C ARG A 245 10.69 -8.25 -23.95
N PRO A 246 10.46 -8.71 -25.20
CA PRO A 246 9.66 -7.96 -26.18
C PRO A 246 8.16 -7.88 -25.85
N ASP A 247 7.59 -8.89 -25.20
CA ASP A 247 6.13 -9.02 -24.97
C ASP A 247 5.66 -8.42 -23.62
N VAL A 248 6.43 -7.49 -23.04
CA VAL A 248 6.17 -6.95 -21.70
C VAL A 248 4.84 -6.23 -21.58
N VAL A 249 4.36 -5.61 -22.66
CA VAL A 249 3.06 -4.92 -22.65
C VAL A 249 1.93 -5.94 -22.51
N GLU A 250 1.96 -7.00 -23.30
CA GLU A 250 0.98 -8.09 -23.26
C GLU A 250 0.98 -8.77 -21.88
N ARG A 251 2.16 -8.95 -21.27
CA ARG A 251 2.29 -9.47 -19.90
C ARG A 251 1.62 -8.57 -18.86
N TRP A 252 1.77 -7.26 -18.96
CA TRP A 252 1.13 -6.32 -18.03
C TRP A 252 -0.38 -6.19 -18.28
N ILE A 253 -0.85 -6.35 -19.52
CA ILE A 253 -2.28 -6.45 -19.83
C ILE A 253 -2.86 -7.72 -19.18
N GLU A 254 -2.17 -8.85 -19.28
CA GLU A 254 -2.54 -10.10 -18.62
C GLU A 254 -2.59 -9.92 -17.09
N ALA A 255 -1.60 -9.24 -16.50
CA ALA A 255 -1.55 -8.95 -15.07
C ALA A 255 -2.74 -8.11 -14.60
N ASP A 256 -3.06 -6.99 -15.27
CA ASP A 256 -4.24 -6.17 -14.93
C ASP A 256 -5.55 -6.94 -15.08
N ALA A 257 -5.68 -7.75 -16.13
CA ALA A 257 -6.83 -8.62 -16.33
C ALA A 257 -6.96 -9.65 -15.21
N ALA A 258 -5.85 -10.24 -14.73
CA ALA A 258 -5.86 -11.15 -13.60
C ALA A 258 -6.28 -10.45 -12.30
N TRP A 259 -5.70 -9.29 -11.99
CA TRP A 259 -6.06 -8.48 -10.82
C TRP A 259 -7.51 -8.00 -10.82
N SER A 260 -8.14 -7.86 -11.99
CA SER A 260 -9.55 -7.50 -12.07
C SER A 260 -10.50 -8.54 -11.46
N ARG A 261 -10.03 -9.77 -11.22
CA ARG A 261 -10.81 -10.90 -10.67
C ARG A 261 -10.60 -11.18 -9.18
N THR A 262 -9.70 -10.46 -8.48
CA THR A 262 -9.25 -10.87 -7.13
C THR A 262 -9.78 -10.02 -5.98
N GLY A 263 -10.57 -8.98 -6.25
CA GLY A 263 -11.10 -8.10 -5.20
C GLY A 263 -10.04 -7.26 -4.45
N LYS A 264 -8.78 -7.23 -4.90
CA LYS A 264 -7.69 -6.45 -4.27
C LYS A 264 -7.42 -5.14 -5.03
N PRO A 265 -8.05 -4.01 -4.64
CA PRO A 265 -7.98 -2.78 -5.40
C PRO A 265 -6.59 -2.12 -5.36
N TYR A 266 -5.83 -2.26 -4.27
CA TYR A 266 -4.48 -1.69 -4.18
C TYR A 266 -3.52 -2.34 -5.19
N ASP A 267 -3.46 -3.68 -5.21
CA ASP A 267 -2.61 -4.43 -6.12
C ASP A 267 -2.97 -4.20 -7.59
N ARG A 268 -4.27 -4.12 -7.89
CA ARG A 268 -4.73 -3.75 -9.24
C ARG A 268 -4.30 -2.34 -9.62
N ALA A 269 -4.43 -1.36 -8.72
CA ALA A 269 -3.99 0.01 -8.97
C ALA A 269 -2.48 0.07 -9.21
N ARG A 270 -1.69 -0.69 -8.43
CA ARG A 270 -0.24 -0.83 -8.61
C ARG A 270 0.10 -1.43 -9.98
N ALA A 271 -0.52 -2.54 -10.37
CA ALA A 271 -0.31 -3.17 -11.67
C ALA A 271 -0.65 -2.24 -12.84
N LYS A 272 -1.65 -1.35 -12.67
CA LYS A 272 -1.98 -0.33 -13.67
C LYS A 272 -0.92 0.76 -13.81
N VAL A 273 -0.22 1.16 -12.74
CA VAL A 273 0.92 2.08 -12.83
C VAL A 273 2.06 1.44 -13.63
N ASP A 274 2.34 0.16 -13.36
CA ASP A 274 3.36 -0.58 -14.10
C ASP A 274 2.97 -0.75 -15.59
N LEU A 275 1.72 -1.12 -15.86
CA LEU A 275 1.16 -1.20 -17.21
C LEU A 275 1.28 0.14 -17.95
N ALA A 276 0.92 1.25 -17.30
CA ALA A 276 1.05 2.58 -17.89
C ALA A 276 2.51 2.91 -18.25
N THR A 277 3.46 2.47 -17.43
CA THR A 277 4.89 2.65 -17.67
C THR A 277 5.34 1.92 -18.93
N VAL A 278 4.99 0.63 -19.09
CA VAL A 278 5.39 -0.14 -20.28
C VAL A 278 4.65 0.30 -21.54
N LEU A 279 3.37 0.69 -21.43
CA LEU A 279 2.60 1.25 -22.55
C LEU A 279 3.21 2.55 -23.06
N ALA A 280 3.64 3.43 -22.15
CA ALA A 280 4.29 4.67 -22.50
C ALA A 280 5.63 4.43 -23.20
N ALA A 281 6.43 3.46 -22.71
CA ALA A 281 7.69 3.07 -23.35
C ALA A 281 7.47 2.48 -24.76
N ALA A 282 6.36 1.76 -24.97
CA ALA A 282 5.95 1.23 -26.26
C ALA A 282 5.27 2.27 -27.20
N GLY A 283 5.18 3.55 -26.80
CA GLY A 283 4.53 4.61 -27.58
C GLY A 283 3.00 4.57 -27.60
N ARG A 284 2.36 3.68 -26.81
CA ARG A 284 0.90 3.52 -26.68
C ARG A 284 0.32 4.56 -25.71
N ARG A 285 0.50 5.84 -26.07
CA ARG A 285 0.26 7.00 -25.19
C ARG A 285 -1.17 7.11 -24.65
N SER A 286 -2.18 6.85 -25.48
CA SER A 286 -3.59 6.93 -25.05
C SER A 286 -3.90 5.91 -23.95
N GLU A 287 -3.52 4.65 -24.19
CA GLU A 287 -3.76 3.55 -23.26
C GLU A 287 -2.96 3.72 -21.96
N ALA A 288 -1.74 4.27 -22.04
CA ALA A 288 -0.98 4.65 -20.86
C ALA A 288 -1.73 5.70 -20.01
N GLY A 289 -2.36 6.69 -20.65
CA GLY A 289 -3.17 7.71 -19.97
C GLY A 289 -4.41 7.12 -19.29
N ASP A 290 -5.11 6.20 -19.96
CA ASP A 290 -6.28 5.50 -19.41
C ASP A 290 -5.91 4.65 -18.20
N ALA A 291 -4.85 3.84 -18.30
CA ALA A 291 -4.35 3.01 -17.21
C ALA A 291 -3.94 3.86 -16.00
N LEU A 292 -3.25 4.98 -16.24
CA LEU A 292 -2.77 5.86 -15.18
C LEU A 292 -3.89 6.63 -14.49
N SER A 293 -4.89 7.11 -15.25
CA SER A 293 -6.09 7.75 -14.68
C SER A 293 -6.88 6.78 -13.81
N ALA A 294 -7.04 5.52 -14.25
CA ALA A 294 -7.68 4.48 -13.46
C ALA A 294 -6.90 4.16 -12.18
N ALA A 295 -5.57 4.01 -12.27
CA ALA A 295 -4.71 3.79 -11.10
C ALA A 295 -4.81 4.94 -10.09
N HIS A 296 -4.73 6.19 -10.56
CA HIS A 296 -4.84 7.39 -9.74
C HIS A 296 -6.19 7.45 -8.99
N ALA A 297 -7.31 7.21 -9.70
CA ALA A 297 -8.64 7.21 -9.09
C ALA A 297 -8.83 6.09 -8.06
N MET A 298 -8.24 4.91 -8.29
CA MET A 298 -8.26 3.81 -7.33
C MET A 298 -7.43 4.15 -6.09
N ALA A 299 -6.21 4.66 -6.27
CA ALA A 299 -5.32 5.05 -5.18
C ALA A 299 -5.93 6.18 -4.34
N ALA A 300 -6.60 7.16 -4.96
CA ALA A 300 -7.30 8.23 -4.27
C ALA A 300 -8.42 7.71 -3.38
N ARG A 301 -9.29 6.81 -3.90
CA ARG A 301 -10.39 6.22 -3.12
C ARG A 301 -9.92 5.40 -1.92
N LEU A 302 -8.76 4.75 -2.04
CA LEU A 302 -8.17 3.98 -0.94
C LEU A 302 -7.49 4.87 0.11
N GLY A 303 -7.09 6.09 -0.25
CA GLY A 303 -6.13 6.86 0.57
C GLY A 303 -4.70 6.33 0.45
N ALA A 304 -4.36 5.70 -0.68
CA ALA A 304 -3.05 5.17 -0.99
C ALA A 304 -2.08 6.27 -1.46
N TYR A 305 -1.74 7.20 -0.55
CA TYR A 305 -1.02 8.44 -0.90
C TYR A 305 0.26 8.22 -1.72
N PRO A 306 1.17 7.27 -1.37
CA PRO A 306 2.38 7.05 -2.14
C PRO A 306 2.11 6.59 -3.58
N LEU A 307 1.15 5.67 -3.77
CA LEU A 307 0.79 5.17 -5.09
C LEU A 307 0.11 6.24 -5.94
N ARG A 308 -0.71 7.09 -5.32
CA ARG A 308 -1.34 8.24 -5.98
C ARG A 308 -0.29 9.24 -6.46
N GLU A 309 0.64 9.62 -5.60
CA GLU A 309 1.73 10.54 -5.91
C GLU A 309 2.62 9.97 -7.03
N GLU A 310 2.93 8.67 -6.99
CA GLU A 310 3.69 7.99 -8.03
C GLU A 310 2.98 8.07 -9.40
N ALA A 311 1.67 7.86 -9.43
CA ALA A 311 0.87 8.01 -10.65
C ALA A 311 0.89 9.47 -11.16
N GLU A 312 0.77 10.46 -10.27
CA GLU A 312 0.85 11.90 -10.61
C GLU A 312 2.24 12.29 -11.15
N LEU A 313 3.31 11.76 -10.56
CA LEU A 313 4.68 12.00 -11.02
C LEU A 313 4.95 11.35 -12.37
N LEU A 314 4.44 10.14 -12.60
CA LEU A 314 4.53 9.48 -13.91
C LEU A 314 3.74 10.27 -14.96
N ALA A 315 2.52 10.73 -14.65
CA ALA A 315 1.70 11.51 -15.56
C ALA A 315 2.39 12.80 -15.97
N ARG A 316 2.95 13.54 -14.99
CA ARG A 316 3.73 14.77 -15.23
C ARG A 316 4.95 14.51 -16.11
N ARG A 317 5.72 13.46 -15.83
CA ARG A 317 6.89 13.08 -16.65
C ARG A 317 6.52 12.74 -18.09
N LEU A 318 5.37 12.10 -18.29
CA LEU A 318 4.87 11.73 -19.61
C LEU A 318 4.08 12.86 -20.27
N GLY A 319 3.76 13.96 -19.58
CA GLY A 319 2.86 15.01 -20.08
C GLY A 319 1.43 14.52 -20.34
N LEU A 320 0.98 13.48 -19.64
CA LEU A 320 -0.35 12.90 -19.76
C LEU A 320 -1.31 13.59 -18.80
N PRO A 321 -2.51 14.01 -19.25
CA PRO A 321 -3.53 14.51 -18.34
C PRO A 321 -4.03 13.36 -17.46
N LEU A 322 -4.23 13.63 -16.17
CA LEU A 322 -5.01 12.77 -15.30
C LEU A 322 -6.44 13.31 -15.27
N ALA A 323 -7.42 12.43 -15.47
CA ALA A 323 -8.79 12.82 -15.21
C ALA A 323 -8.91 13.21 -13.73
N GLN A 324 -9.35 14.44 -13.43
CA GLN A 324 -9.73 14.82 -12.08
C GLN A 324 -10.98 14.02 -11.73
N GLY A 325 -10.80 12.90 -11.02
CA GLY A 325 -11.90 12.15 -10.45
C GLY A 325 -12.54 13.01 -9.37
N GLY A 326 -13.69 13.60 -9.68
CA GLY A 326 -14.55 14.24 -8.69
C GLY A 326 -14.88 13.25 -7.58
N ALA A 327 -14.69 13.69 -6.33
CA ALA A 327 -15.53 13.21 -5.26
C ALA A 327 -16.98 13.59 -5.63
N ASP A 328 -17.88 12.63 -5.44
CA ASP A 328 -19.33 12.67 -5.72
C ASP A 328 -19.79 12.33 -7.15
N GLY A 329 -20.63 11.30 -7.24
CA GLY A 329 -21.55 11.12 -8.37
C GLY A 329 -21.60 9.71 -8.94
N ALA A 330 -22.41 8.86 -8.31
CA ALA A 330 -22.99 7.71 -8.99
C ALA A 330 -23.67 8.16 -10.30
N ALA A 331 -23.41 7.45 -11.38
CA ALA A 331 -24.10 7.63 -12.65
C ALA A 331 -25.61 7.39 -12.48
N VAL A 332 -26.40 8.47 -12.47
CA VAL A 332 -27.79 8.42 -12.90
C VAL A 332 -27.95 9.45 -14.01
N SER A 333 -28.19 8.92 -15.19
CA SER A 333 -28.46 9.64 -16.42
C SER A 333 -29.72 10.50 -16.27
N ARG A 334 -29.62 11.79 -16.61
CA ARG A 334 -30.75 12.57 -17.13
C ARG A 334 -30.22 13.65 -18.07
N ALA A 335 -30.43 13.39 -19.35
CA ALA A 335 -30.29 14.35 -20.42
C ALA A 335 -31.37 15.43 -20.32
N ASP A 336 -31.04 16.57 -20.93
CA ASP A 336 -31.91 17.65 -21.39
C ASP A 336 -32.43 18.63 -20.33
N VAL A 337 -31.78 19.79 -20.21
CA VAL A 337 -32.28 21.08 -20.75
C VAL A 337 -31.07 22.01 -20.99
N ALA A 338 -30.92 22.46 -22.24
CA ALA A 338 -30.03 23.55 -22.63
C ALA A 338 -30.66 24.91 -22.26
N ASP A 339 -29.84 25.88 -21.86
CA ASP A 339 -29.71 27.23 -22.48
C ASP A 339 -28.91 28.18 -21.56
N GLY A 340 -28.24 29.18 -22.13
CA GLY A 340 -27.88 30.41 -21.41
C GLY A 340 -26.40 30.78 -21.30
N ALA A 341 -25.94 31.52 -22.30
CA ALA A 341 -24.72 32.33 -22.39
C ALA A 341 -24.28 33.14 -21.14
N GLY A 342 -22.97 33.46 -21.10
CA GLY A 342 -22.50 34.74 -20.54
C GLY A 342 -21.31 34.63 -19.58
N GLY A 343 -20.12 35.03 -20.05
CA GLY A 343 -18.91 35.06 -19.24
C GLY A 343 -18.92 36.14 -18.15
N ALA A 344 -18.21 35.87 -17.06
CA ALA A 344 -17.58 36.88 -16.22
C ALA A 344 -16.37 36.26 -15.53
N ALA A 345 -15.21 36.86 -15.78
CA ALA A 345 -13.97 36.53 -15.13
C ALA A 345 -13.92 37.19 -13.73
N ARG A 346 -13.20 36.51 -12.82
CA ARG A 346 -12.43 37.04 -11.67
C ARG A 346 -13.18 37.42 -10.40
N ASN A 347 -12.81 36.67 -9.34
CA ASN A 347 -12.51 37.07 -7.96
C ASN A 347 -13.32 36.30 -6.92
N GLY A 348 -12.60 35.46 -6.17
CA GLY A 348 -13.08 34.71 -5.02
C GLY A 348 -11.93 34.02 -4.29
N ALA A 349 -10.81 34.73 -4.11
CA ALA A 349 -9.76 34.32 -3.19
C ALA A 349 -9.97 35.14 -1.91
N ASP A 350 -10.46 34.49 -0.85
CA ASP A 350 -10.18 34.79 0.55
C ASP A 350 -11.00 33.85 1.44
N ALA A 351 -10.58 32.58 1.46
CA ALA A 351 -10.71 31.73 2.64
C ALA A 351 -9.31 31.62 3.26
N PRO A 352 -9.14 31.75 4.58
CA PRO A 352 -7.84 32.04 5.16
C PRO A 352 -6.89 30.86 4.94
N ALA A 353 -5.87 31.02 4.10
CA ALA A 353 -4.82 30.02 3.86
C ALA A 353 -4.15 29.53 5.18
N ALA A 354 -4.26 30.32 6.24
CA ALA A 354 -3.90 29.94 7.60
C ALA A 354 -4.66 28.71 8.13
N ALA A 355 -5.92 28.48 7.74
CA ALA A 355 -6.72 27.34 8.17
C ALA A 355 -6.24 26.01 7.56
N LEU A 356 -5.48 26.04 6.46
CA LEU A 356 -4.95 24.86 5.77
C LEU A 356 -3.64 24.34 6.36
N LEU A 357 -2.98 25.11 7.22
CA LEU A 357 -1.71 24.73 7.84
C LEU A 357 -1.94 24.04 9.19
N THR A 358 -1.24 22.93 9.43
CA THR A 358 -1.19 22.31 10.77
C THR A 358 -0.52 23.26 11.76
N PRO A 359 -0.74 23.11 13.09
CA PRO A 359 -0.06 23.93 14.10
C PRO A 359 1.47 23.94 13.92
N ARG A 360 2.04 22.78 13.59
CA ARG A 360 3.48 22.64 13.35
C ARG A 360 3.97 23.36 12.10
N GLU A 361 3.18 23.35 11.02
CA GLU A 361 3.52 24.09 9.80
C GLU A 361 3.43 25.61 10.02
N ARG A 362 2.56 26.09 10.91
CA ARG A 362 2.53 27.51 11.29
C ARG A 362 3.78 27.91 12.05
N GLU A 363 4.23 27.09 13.00
CA GLU A 363 5.48 27.31 13.74
C GLU A 363 6.71 27.38 12.82
N VAL A 364 6.74 26.52 11.79
CA VAL A 364 7.79 26.52 10.76
C VAL A 364 7.66 27.74 9.84
N LEU A 365 6.45 28.09 9.41
CA LEU A 365 6.19 29.27 8.56
C LEU A 365 6.61 30.57 9.27
N LEU A 366 6.35 30.69 10.58
CA LEU A 366 6.76 31.83 11.42
C LEU A 366 8.28 32.05 11.37
N ARG A 367 9.05 30.98 11.60
CA ARG A 367 10.52 31.03 11.59
C ARG A 367 11.09 31.24 10.19
N LEU A 368 10.43 30.66 9.18
CA LEU A 368 10.77 30.87 7.79
C LEU A 368 10.57 32.35 7.39
N ALA A 369 9.48 32.97 7.83
CA ALA A 369 9.19 34.39 7.59
C ALA A 369 10.19 35.32 8.30
N GLN A 370 10.72 34.92 9.46
CA GLN A 370 11.85 35.59 10.14
C GLN A 370 13.21 35.39 9.43
N GLY A 371 13.24 34.67 8.30
CA GLY A 371 14.45 34.46 7.50
C GLY A 371 15.31 33.28 7.96
N TYR A 372 14.85 32.42 8.86
CA TYR A 372 15.66 31.31 9.35
C TYR A 372 15.96 30.28 8.25
N SER A 373 17.13 29.66 8.33
CA SER A 373 17.49 28.51 7.47
C SER A 373 16.85 27.23 8.00
N ASN A 374 16.69 26.19 7.17
CA ASN A 374 16.13 24.90 7.61
C ASN A 374 16.92 24.31 8.79
N ARG A 375 18.23 24.56 8.86
CA ARG A 375 19.07 24.18 9.99
C ARG A 375 18.67 24.93 11.27
N ARG A 376 18.50 26.26 11.20
CA ARG A 376 18.11 27.06 12.35
C ARG A 376 16.66 26.83 12.79
N ILE A 377 15.76 26.56 11.85
CA ILE A 377 14.39 26.09 12.12
C ILE A 377 14.42 24.75 12.85
N ALA A 378 15.26 23.82 12.40
CA ALA A 378 15.43 22.51 13.01
C ALA A 378 15.98 22.59 14.45
N GLU A 379 16.99 23.43 14.67
CA GLU A 379 17.56 23.72 15.99
C GLU A 379 16.51 24.34 16.93
N ASP A 380 15.76 25.34 16.47
CA ASP A 380 14.77 26.06 17.29
C ASP A 380 13.52 25.22 17.62
N LEU A 381 13.18 24.26 16.75
CA LEU A 381 12.02 23.38 16.90
C LEU A 381 12.37 21.97 17.43
N PHE A 382 13.64 21.71 17.74
CA PHE A 382 14.15 20.40 18.18
C PHE A 382 13.77 19.24 17.22
N ILE A 383 13.95 19.43 15.91
CA ILE A 383 13.70 18.43 14.86
C ILE A 383 14.92 18.26 13.95
N SER A 384 14.92 17.27 13.06
CA SER A 384 16.00 17.11 12.08
C SER A 384 15.93 18.17 10.97
N VAL A 385 17.08 18.51 10.38
CA VAL A 385 17.17 19.45 9.23
C VAL A 385 16.36 18.94 8.04
N LYS A 386 16.30 17.62 7.83
CA LYS A 386 15.49 16.99 6.79
C LYS A 386 14.00 17.18 7.07
N THR A 387 13.56 17.01 8.32
CA THR A 387 12.18 17.25 8.75
C THR A 387 11.78 18.72 8.55
N ALA A 388 12.64 19.67 8.92
CA ALA A 388 12.40 21.09 8.64
C ALA A 388 12.28 21.37 7.14
N SER A 389 13.11 20.73 6.30
CA SER A 389 13.01 20.85 4.84
C SER A 389 11.70 20.33 4.27
N VAL A 390 11.20 19.20 4.79
CA VAL A 390 9.91 18.63 4.38
C VAL A 390 8.75 19.55 4.77
N HIS A 391 8.76 20.09 5.99
CA HIS A 391 7.74 21.06 6.41
C HIS A 391 7.74 22.30 5.52
N VAL A 392 8.92 22.83 5.17
CA VAL A 392 9.01 23.99 4.25
C VAL A 392 8.42 23.65 2.89
N SER A 393 8.77 22.50 2.29
CA SER A 393 8.19 22.08 1.00
C SER A 393 6.66 21.91 1.06
N ASN A 394 6.15 21.31 2.14
CA ASN A 394 4.71 21.14 2.34
C ASN A 394 3.98 22.48 2.48
N ILE A 395 4.59 23.45 3.18
CA ILE A 395 4.07 24.81 3.31
C ILE A 395 4.01 25.50 1.94
N LEU A 396 5.07 25.39 1.12
CA LEU A 396 5.06 25.98 -0.23
C LEU A 396 3.95 25.37 -1.10
N GLY A 397 3.78 24.05 -1.04
CA GLY A 397 2.71 23.36 -1.75
C GLY A 397 1.30 23.74 -1.28
N LYS A 398 1.08 23.81 0.04
CA LYS A 398 -0.22 24.18 0.63
C LYS A 398 -0.59 25.65 0.43
N LEU A 399 0.40 26.52 0.34
CA LEU A 399 0.21 27.95 0.09
C LEU A 399 0.27 28.29 -1.41
N GLU A 400 0.50 27.30 -2.27
CA GLU A 400 0.64 27.44 -3.73
C GLU A 400 1.66 28.50 -4.15
N VAL A 401 2.78 28.58 -3.43
CA VAL A 401 3.86 29.55 -3.69
C VAL A 401 5.12 28.83 -4.19
N ALA A 402 5.85 29.48 -5.09
CA ALA A 402 6.97 28.86 -5.79
C ALA A 402 8.25 28.82 -4.94
N ASN A 403 8.39 29.74 -3.99
CA ASN A 403 9.61 29.85 -3.19
C ASN A 403 9.37 30.39 -1.77
N ARG A 404 10.40 30.21 -0.93
CA ARG A 404 10.40 30.66 0.47
C ARG A 404 10.16 32.17 0.64
N GLY A 405 10.56 33.00 -0.33
CA GLY A 405 10.37 34.45 -0.27
C GLY A 405 8.90 34.81 -0.44
N GLU A 406 8.21 34.16 -1.37
CA GLU A 406 6.76 34.28 -1.57
C GLU A 406 5.98 33.79 -0.36
N ALA A 407 6.40 32.67 0.25
CA ALA A 407 5.79 32.17 1.49
C ALA A 407 5.94 33.16 2.66
N ALA A 408 7.12 33.77 2.82
CA ALA A 408 7.36 34.79 3.83
C ALA A 408 6.51 36.04 3.59
N ALA A 409 6.45 36.53 2.35
CA ALA A 409 5.64 37.69 1.97
C ALA A 409 4.13 37.42 2.16
N LEU A 410 3.68 36.19 1.91
CA LEU A 410 2.30 35.78 2.17
C LEU A 410 2.00 35.72 3.67
N ALA A 411 2.91 35.18 4.49
CA ALA A 411 2.75 35.16 5.95
C ALA A 411 2.64 36.57 6.57
N HIS A 412 3.43 37.53 6.07
CA HIS A 412 3.33 38.94 6.47
C HIS A 412 1.99 39.58 6.05
N ARG A 413 1.54 39.35 4.80
CA ARG A 413 0.26 39.89 4.31
C ARG A 413 -0.95 39.34 5.06
N LEU A 414 -0.87 38.12 5.57
CA LEU A 414 -1.93 37.45 6.32
C LEU A 414 -1.93 37.77 7.83
N GLY A 415 -1.05 38.65 8.31
CA GLY A 415 -1.00 39.05 9.73
C GLY A 415 -0.59 37.93 10.69
N LEU A 416 -0.01 36.83 10.18
CA LEU A 416 0.29 35.64 10.98
C LEU A 416 1.44 35.85 11.97
N LEU A 417 2.19 36.94 11.84
CA LEU A 417 3.36 37.25 12.67
C LEU A 417 3.01 38.10 13.91
N ASP A 418 1.77 38.61 14.01
CA ASP A 418 1.35 39.52 15.08
C ASP A 418 0.80 38.79 16.32
N ASN A 419 0.73 37.46 16.31
CA ASN A 419 0.23 36.67 17.44
C ASN A 419 1.36 36.10 18.32
N SER A 420 2.31 36.98 18.68
CA SER A 420 3.32 36.72 19.70
C SER A 420 3.03 37.58 20.93
N ALA A 421 2.27 37.02 21.88
CA ALA A 421 2.22 37.47 23.27
C ALA A 421 2.30 36.25 24.19
#